data_AF-A0A9P4W6H1-F1
#
_entry.id   AF-A0A9P4W6H1-F1
#
_cell.length_a   1.000
_cell.length_b   1.000
_cell.length_c   1.000
_cell.angle_alpha   90.00
_cell.angle_beta   90.00
_cell.angle_gamma   90.00
#
_symmetry.space_group_name_H-M   'P 1'
#
loop_
_entity.id
_entity.type
_entity.pdbx_description
1 polymer ?
#
loop_
_entity_poly.entity_id
_entity_poly.type
_entity_poly.pdbx_seq_one_letter_code
_entity_poly.pdbx_strand_id
1 'polypeptide(L)'
;MKLQILSLAAFGTLISGFSLDDSPLNVALEFTGNTAVKALIKNTGSEDLKLFKTGTFLDDSHVEKVEVFKAEEKVAFDGLRLRVSTSNLDESAFQVLAAGETIEASFDIAVAHDLSAGGDFKVLTEGAFAYANLNSTDIAGAVPFISNSVQAAVNGEQAGKIRRDYQELAKRTVVQSDCTGTRRTATTTALSNCASLARTAATNAQSNNAKMTEYFKSSASGTKNTVATVFNNIASQCGSTTSGSSRYYCTDILSACSSGVLAYTYPATSQMVNCPLFFSGLTALSRTCHAQDQATTVLHEMTHLTSVKGTSDYGGYGYNFVRSLSASQNLNHADTYTLFAQALYAGC
;
A
#
# COMPACT_ATOMS: atom_id res chain seq x y z
N MET A 1 36.57 -3.50 -8.44
CA MET A 1 35.64 -2.37 -8.23
C MET A 1 34.49 -2.52 -9.22
N LYS A 2 33.45 -3.28 -8.88
CA LYS A 2 32.26 -3.41 -9.71
C LYS A 2 31.31 -2.30 -9.27
N LEU A 3 31.21 -1.23 -10.07
CA LEU A 3 30.09 -0.31 -10.01
C LEU A 3 28.86 -1.12 -10.46
N GLN A 4 28.12 -1.68 -9.51
CA GLN A 4 26.79 -2.19 -9.80
C GLN A 4 25.83 -1.02 -9.64
N ILE A 5 25.20 -0.70 -10.77
CA ILE A 5 24.06 0.21 -10.87
C ILE A 5 23.00 -0.33 -9.90
N LEU A 6 22.88 0.30 -8.73
CA LEU A 6 21.65 0.27 -7.96
C LEU A 6 20.55 0.56 -8.97
N SER A 7 19.54 -0.31 -9.05
CA SER A 7 18.37 -0.06 -9.88
C SER A 7 17.80 1.29 -9.41
N LEU A 8 18.17 2.39 -10.09
CA LEU A 8 17.51 3.67 -9.95
C LEU A 8 16.07 3.37 -10.29
N ALA A 9 15.23 3.23 -9.27
CA ALA A 9 13.80 3.21 -9.43
C ALA A 9 13.39 4.66 -9.70
N ALA A 10 13.85 5.21 -10.84
CA ALA A 10 13.42 6.50 -11.31
C ALA A 10 11.89 6.43 -11.37
N PHE A 11 11.23 7.10 -10.43
CA PHE A 11 9.86 7.54 -10.62
C PHE A 11 9.91 8.37 -11.90
N GLY A 12 9.56 7.73 -13.02
CA GLY A 12 9.42 8.38 -14.30
C GLY A 12 8.47 9.54 -14.09
N THR A 13 9.02 10.75 -14.16
CA THR A 13 8.33 12.02 -13.98
C THR A 13 7.19 12.11 -14.96
N LEU A 14 5.98 11.82 -14.51
CA LEU A 14 4.77 12.11 -15.26
C LEU A 14 3.66 12.53 -14.28
N ILE A 15 3.59 13.86 -14.08
CA ILE A 15 2.40 14.75 -14.01
C ILE A 15 2.57 15.88 -12.96
N SER A 16 3.46 15.75 -11.96
CA SER A 16 3.82 16.84 -11.03
C SER A 16 5.12 17.53 -11.46
N GLY A 17 5.19 18.86 -11.33
CA GLY A 17 6.33 19.70 -11.74
C GLY A 17 7.62 19.53 -10.94
N PHE A 18 7.79 18.42 -10.20
CA PHE A 18 8.98 18.12 -9.41
C PHE A 18 9.69 16.89 -9.98
N SER A 19 10.94 17.06 -10.41
CA SER A 19 11.85 15.93 -10.62
C SER A 19 12.46 15.50 -9.27
N LEU A 20 13.05 14.31 -9.18
CA LEU A 20 13.74 13.88 -7.95
C LEU A 20 14.89 14.85 -7.61
N ASP A 21 15.59 15.36 -8.62
CA ASP A 21 16.70 16.30 -8.47
C ASP A 21 16.24 17.70 -8.01
N ASP A 22 14.98 18.06 -8.28
CA ASP A 22 14.37 19.34 -7.91
C ASP A 22 13.40 19.24 -6.73
N SER A 23 13.38 18.11 -6.02
CA SER A 23 12.40 17.93 -4.94
C SER A 23 12.62 18.91 -3.78
N PRO A 24 11.56 19.60 -3.31
CA PRO A 24 11.62 20.43 -2.11
C PRO A 24 11.57 19.60 -0.81
N LEU A 25 11.51 18.26 -0.87
CA LEU A 25 11.50 17.40 0.31
C LEU A 25 12.83 16.68 0.50
N ASN A 26 13.49 17.00 1.61
CA ASN A 26 14.65 16.26 2.07
C ASN A 26 14.25 15.34 3.22
N VAL A 27 14.60 14.05 3.11
CA VAL A 27 14.37 13.05 4.17
C VAL A 27 15.71 12.57 4.69
N ALA A 28 15.95 12.68 6.00
CA ALA A 28 17.13 12.13 6.65
C ALA A 28 16.72 11.06 7.67
N LEU A 29 17.30 9.86 7.55
CA LEU A 29 17.10 8.74 8.47
C LEU A 29 18.25 8.66 9.47
N GLU A 30 17.94 8.21 10.68
CA GLU A 30 18.90 7.77 11.68
C GLU A 30 18.35 6.63 12.54
N PHE A 31 19.23 5.73 12.99
CA PHE A 31 18.88 4.73 14.01
C PHE A 31 18.89 5.39 15.38
N THR A 32 17.81 5.24 16.15
CA THR A 32 17.68 5.75 17.53
C THR A 32 17.68 4.64 18.58
N GLY A 33 17.77 3.38 18.15
CA GLY A 33 17.80 2.21 19.01
C GLY A 33 18.19 0.96 18.22
N ASN A 34 17.86 -0.22 18.75
CA ASN A 34 18.18 -1.49 18.09
C ASN A 34 17.57 -1.59 16.68
N THR A 35 16.27 -1.31 16.57
CA THR A 35 15.50 -1.31 15.32
C THR A 35 14.59 -0.10 15.18
N ALA A 36 14.68 0.84 16.13
CA ALA A 36 14.01 2.12 16.05
C ALA A 36 14.74 3.04 15.06
N VAL A 37 13.99 3.62 14.14
CA VAL A 37 14.45 4.56 13.13
C VAL A 37 13.66 5.85 13.29
N LYS A 38 14.35 6.98 13.13
CA LYS A 38 13.74 8.29 13.04
C LYS A 38 13.99 8.87 11.65
N ALA A 39 12.94 9.44 11.06
CA ALA A 39 13.00 10.22 9.84
C ALA A 39 12.80 11.72 10.17
N LEU A 40 13.70 12.56 9.67
CA LEU A 40 13.59 14.01 9.65
C LEU A 40 13.13 14.42 8.25
N ILE A 41 11.92 14.95 8.12
CA ILE A 41 11.35 15.40 6.85
C ILE A 41 11.37 16.92 6.82
N LYS A 42 12.17 17.49 5.92
CA LYS A 42 12.36 18.93 5.78
C LYS A 42 11.84 19.44 4.45
N ASN A 43 11.07 20.51 4.49
CA ASN A 43 10.75 21.30 3.30
C ASN A 43 11.91 22.29 3.02
N THR A 44 12.69 22.02 1.99
CA THR A 44 13.79 22.87 1.52
C THR A 44 13.34 23.87 0.45
N GLY A 45 12.08 23.81 0.02
CA GLY A 45 11.47 24.74 -0.92
C GLY A 45 11.11 26.09 -0.31
N SER A 46 10.55 26.96 -1.15
CA SER A 46 10.11 28.32 -0.78
C SER A 46 8.60 28.45 -0.51
N GLU A 47 7.84 27.37 -0.67
CA GLU A 47 6.39 27.33 -0.49
C GLU A 47 5.99 26.25 0.51
N ASP A 48 4.86 26.44 1.19
CA ASP A 48 4.31 25.47 2.12
C ASP A 48 3.76 24.23 1.38
N LEU A 49 3.94 23.06 1.96
CA LEU A 49 3.45 21.80 1.41
C LEU A 49 2.33 21.23 2.29
N LYS A 50 1.19 20.85 1.70
CA LYS A 50 0.13 20.12 2.41
C LYS A 50 0.18 18.64 2.04
N LEU A 51 0.95 17.89 2.82
CA LEU A 51 1.28 16.49 2.59
C LEU A 51 0.17 15.58 3.10
N PHE A 52 -0.21 14.58 2.31
CA PHE A 52 -1.11 13.53 2.73
C PHE A 52 -0.39 12.55 3.67
N LYS A 53 -0.99 12.25 4.83
CA LYS A 53 -0.32 11.49 5.90
C LYS A 53 -0.49 9.98 5.79
N THR A 54 -1.67 9.53 5.39
CA THR A 54 -2.04 8.10 5.46
C THR A 54 -1.22 7.27 4.49
N GLY A 55 -0.65 6.16 4.98
CA GLY A 55 0.29 5.31 4.27
C GLY A 55 1.73 5.82 4.23
N THR A 56 2.12 6.78 5.08
CA THR A 56 3.44 7.45 5.00
C THR A 56 4.19 7.45 6.34
N PHE A 57 5.35 8.11 6.41
CA PHE A 57 6.06 8.34 7.67
C PHE A 57 5.18 9.01 8.75
N LEU A 58 4.20 9.82 8.32
CA LEU A 58 3.40 10.69 9.17
C LEU A 58 2.14 10.00 9.74
N ASP A 59 1.96 8.71 9.49
CA ASP A 59 0.96 7.91 10.19
C ASP A 59 1.60 6.99 11.24
N ASP A 60 0.77 6.44 12.14
CA ASP A 60 1.20 5.51 13.18
C ASP A 60 1.14 4.04 12.72
N SER A 61 0.74 3.79 11.49
CA SER A 61 0.56 2.44 10.97
C SER A 61 1.90 1.79 10.61
N HIS A 62 1.95 0.46 10.69
CA HIS A 62 3.16 -0.31 10.41
C HIS A 62 3.29 -0.63 8.91
N VAL A 63 3.14 0.39 8.06
CA VAL A 63 3.34 0.33 6.60
C VAL A 63 4.82 0.37 6.21
N GLU A 64 5.12 0.20 4.92
CA GLU A 64 6.49 0.21 4.39
C GLU A 64 7.01 1.66 4.32
N LYS A 65 7.55 2.16 5.43
CA LYS A 65 8.15 3.51 5.51
C LYS A 65 9.57 3.55 4.92
N VAL A 66 10.29 2.44 5.00
CA VAL A 66 11.67 2.32 4.54
C VAL A 66 11.94 0.97 3.89
N GLU A 67 12.98 0.91 3.07
CA GLU A 67 13.54 -0.33 2.56
C GLU A 67 14.69 -0.79 3.47
N VAL A 68 14.70 -2.08 3.79
CA VAL A 68 15.72 -2.68 4.67
C VAL A 68 16.52 -3.72 3.89
N PHE A 69 17.83 -3.72 4.08
CA PHE A 69 18.75 -4.61 3.38
C PHE A 69 19.68 -5.32 4.35
N LYS A 70 19.96 -6.60 4.09
CA LYS A 70 21.01 -7.37 4.74
C LYS A 70 21.93 -7.91 3.67
N ALA A 71 23.23 -7.61 3.76
CA ALA A 71 24.23 -8.02 2.76
C ALA A 71 23.80 -7.73 1.30
N GLU A 72 23.25 -6.53 1.06
CA GLU A 72 22.71 -6.06 -0.24
C GLU A 72 21.41 -6.75 -0.72
N GLU A 73 20.88 -7.73 0.00
CA GLU A 73 19.57 -8.31 -0.30
C GLU A 73 18.47 -7.55 0.44
N LYS A 74 17.41 -7.16 -0.28
CA LYS A 74 16.24 -6.50 0.31
C LYS A 74 15.51 -7.50 1.22
N VAL A 75 15.37 -7.14 2.49
CA VAL A 75 14.54 -7.86 3.46
C VAL A 75 13.08 -7.62 3.10
N ALA A 76 12.31 -8.71 2.98
CA ALA A 76 10.89 -8.63 2.66
C ALA A 76 10.14 -7.73 3.65
N PHE A 77 9.20 -6.96 3.13
CA PHE A 77 8.22 -6.23 3.93
C PHE A 77 6.99 -7.10 4.12
N ASP A 78 6.63 -7.40 5.37
CA ASP A 78 5.42 -8.13 5.72
C ASP A 78 4.51 -7.34 6.68
N GLY A 79 4.72 -6.03 6.80
CA GLY A 79 3.89 -5.12 7.58
C GLY A 79 2.53 -4.86 6.94
N LEU A 80 1.81 -3.84 7.40
CA LEU A 80 0.48 -3.52 6.89
C LEU A 80 0.53 -2.99 5.46
N ARG A 81 -0.43 -3.43 4.64
CA ARG A 81 -0.80 -2.83 3.35
C ARG A 81 -2.17 -2.21 3.51
N LEU A 82 -2.36 -1.00 3.00
CA LEU A 82 -3.58 -0.22 3.23
C LEU A 82 -4.28 0.05 1.90
N ARG A 83 -5.60 -0.03 1.88
CA ARG A 83 -6.41 0.67 0.89
C ARG A 83 -6.85 2.01 1.44
N VAL A 84 -6.38 3.08 0.82
CA VAL A 84 -6.68 4.46 1.26
C VAL A 84 -7.68 5.13 0.31
N SER A 85 -8.59 5.92 0.87
CA SER A 85 -9.54 6.75 0.11
C SER A 85 -8.79 7.81 -0.68
N THR A 86 -9.14 7.98 -1.94
CA THR A 86 -8.61 9.04 -2.81
C THR A 86 -9.64 10.15 -3.05
N SER A 87 -10.73 10.17 -2.28
CA SER A 87 -11.82 11.13 -2.41
C SER A 87 -12.44 11.44 -1.05
N ASN A 88 -13.10 12.61 -0.96
CA ASN A 88 -13.78 13.06 0.27
C ASN A 88 -12.86 13.01 1.50
N LEU A 89 -11.57 13.35 1.31
CA LEU A 89 -10.61 13.45 2.40
C LEU A 89 -10.92 14.70 3.22
N ASP A 90 -10.78 14.58 4.53
CA ASP A 90 -10.88 15.72 5.44
C ASP A 90 -9.50 16.34 5.71
N GLU A 91 -9.50 17.52 6.33
CA GLU A 91 -8.27 18.25 6.69
C GLU A 91 -7.34 17.45 7.61
N SER A 92 -7.89 16.55 8.44
CA SER A 92 -7.10 15.73 9.36
C SER A 92 -6.28 14.66 8.63
N ALA A 93 -6.55 14.38 7.36
CA ALA A 93 -5.74 13.49 6.53
C ALA A 93 -4.42 14.12 6.05
N PHE A 94 -4.24 15.43 6.26
CA PHE A 94 -3.08 16.18 5.80
C PHE A 94 -2.21 16.71 6.94
N GLN A 95 -0.94 17.00 6.61
CA GLN A 95 0.03 17.73 7.41
C GLN A 95 0.52 18.91 6.57
N VAL A 96 0.35 20.14 7.05
CA VAL A 96 1.03 21.29 6.45
C VAL A 96 2.46 21.33 6.97
N LEU A 97 3.42 21.44 6.06
CA LEU A 97 4.85 21.57 6.31
C LEU A 97 5.31 22.88 5.68
N ALA A 98 5.52 23.90 6.51
CA ALA A 98 5.86 25.23 6.05
C ALA A 98 7.23 25.28 5.35
N ALA A 99 7.46 26.28 4.51
CA ALA A 99 8.77 26.48 3.89
C ALA A 99 9.88 26.58 4.95
N GLY A 100 10.90 25.72 4.83
CA GLY A 100 12.02 25.62 5.77
C GLY A 100 11.75 24.81 7.05
N GLU A 101 10.51 24.37 7.28
CA GLU A 101 10.14 23.56 8.45
C GLU A 101 10.68 22.12 8.34
N THR A 102 11.00 21.54 9.51
CA THR A 102 11.35 20.13 9.66
C THR A 102 10.39 19.48 10.65
N ILE A 103 9.85 18.32 10.28
CA ILE A 103 9.08 17.44 11.16
C ILE A 103 9.80 16.12 11.36
N GLU A 104 9.49 15.44 12.47
CA GLU A 104 10.08 14.14 12.81
C GLU A 104 9.03 13.04 12.82
N ALA A 105 9.43 11.85 12.39
CA ALA A 105 8.63 10.62 12.50
C ALA A 105 9.50 9.48 13.05
N SER A 106 9.02 8.77 14.06
CA SER A 106 9.71 7.62 14.65
C SER A 106 8.92 6.34 14.44
N PHE A 107 9.61 5.24 14.12
CA PHE A 107 9.00 3.94 13.89
C PHE A 107 9.99 2.81 14.15
N ASP A 108 9.48 1.60 14.37
CA ASP A 108 10.30 0.40 14.57
C ASP A 108 10.19 -0.52 13.35
N ILE A 109 11.31 -0.73 12.66
CA ILE A 109 11.34 -1.52 11.42
C ILE A 109 11.23 -3.03 11.67
N ALA A 110 11.44 -3.51 12.90
CA ALA A 110 11.29 -4.93 13.23
C ALA A 110 9.83 -5.39 13.24
N VAL A 111 8.87 -4.47 13.35
CA VAL A 111 7.45 -4.81 13.26
C VAL A 111 7.09 -5.31 11.85
N ALA A 112 7.66 -4.66 10.84
CA ALA A 112 7.35 -4.91 9.44
C ALA A 112 8.34 -5.85 8.73
N HIS A 113 9.62 -5.84 9.11
CA HIS A 113 10.68 -6.64 8.51
C HIS A 113 11.20 -7.71 9.48
N ASP A 114 11.54 -8.89 8.96
CA ASP A 114 12.19 -9.91 9.79
C ASP A 114 13.69 -9.66 9.94
N LEU A 115 14.06 -9.09 11.09
CA LEU A 115 15.45 -8.78 11.44
C LEU A 115 16.02 -9.78 12.46
N SER A 116 15.33 -10.92 12.68
CA SER A 116 15.68 -11.89 13.73
C SER A 116 17.05 -12.54 13.56
N ALA A 117 17.58 -12.53 12.34
CA ALA A 117 18.91 -13.03 12.04
C ALA A 117 20.05 -12.15 12.61
N GLY A 118 19.77 -10.92 13.06
CA GLY A 118 20.75 -9.99 13.64
C GLY A 118 21.89 -9.57 12.71
N GLY A 119 22.86 -8.83 13.23
CA GLY A 119 24.02 -8.32 12.47
C GLY A 119 23.72 -7.00 11.74
N ASP A 120 24.53 -6.66 10.74
CA ASP A 120 24.43 -5.36 10.09
C ASP A 120 23.28 -5.28 9.10
N PHE A 121 22.40 -4.29 9.30
CA PHE A 121 21.32 -3.95 8.38
C PHE A 121 21.48 -2.53 7.88
N LYS A 122 21.20 -2.34 6.59
CA LYS A 122 21.18 -1.05 5.90
C LYS A 122 19.74 -0.63 5.67
N VAL A 123 19.46 0.66 5.86
CA VAL A 123 18.12 1.25 5.68
C VAL A 123 18.24 2.48 4.80
N LEU A 124 17.38 2.58 3.80
CA LEU A 124 17.22 3.73 2.93
C LEU A 124 15.78 3.73 2.38
N THR A 125 15.36 4.83 1.77
CA THR A 125 14.03 4.90 1.17
C THR A 125 13.98 5.95 0.06
N GLU A 126 13.22 5.65 -0.97
CA GLU A 126 12.85 6.57 -2.05
C GLU A 126 11.33 6.44 -2.21
N GLY A 127 10.64 7.56 -2.40
CA GLY A 127 9.19 7.55 -2.53
C GLY A 127 8.65 8.91 -2.89
N ALA A 128 7.35 9.10 -2.68
CA ALA A 128 6.71 10.38 -2.84
C ALA A 128 5.57 10.54 -1.82
N PHE A 129 5.34 11.77 -1.39
CA PHE A 129 4.13 12.15 -0.67
C PHE A 129 3.09 12.65 -1.66
N ALA A 130 1.88 12.12 -1.62
CA ALA A 130 0.76 12.81 -2.23
C ALA A 130 0.54 14.16 -1.52
N TYR A 131 0.11 15.19 -2.25
CA TYR A 131 -0.16 16.51 -1.68
C TYR A 131 -1.48 17.08 -2.21
N ALA A 132 -2.06 18.00 -1.45
CA ALA A 132 -3.19 18.83 -1.87
C ALA A 132 -2.77 20.31 -1.95
N ASN A 133 -3.51 21.11 -2.71
CA ASN A 133 -3.38 22.56 -2.61
C ASN A 133 -3.78 23.01 -1.19
N LEU A 134 -3.16 24.07 -0.65
CA LEU A 134 -3.38 24.51 0.74
C LEU A 134 -4.87 24.71 1.08
N ASN A 135 -5.66 25.19 0.13
CA ASN A 135 -7.09 25.48 0.24
C ASN A 135 -8.01 24.34 -0.24
N SER A 136 -7.49 23.13 -0.44
CA SER A 136 -8.25 21.95 -0.88
C SER A 136 -7.86 20.70 -0.08
N THR A 137 -8.73 19.69 -0.10
CA THR A 137 -8.43 18.34 0.38
C THR A 137 -8.37 17.32 -0.77
N ASP A 138 -8.47 17.77 -2.01
CA ASP A 138 -8.25 16.94 -3.19
C ASP A 138 -6.75 16.74 -3.43
N ILE A 139 -6.36 15.50 -3.67
CA ILE A 139 -4.98 15.17 -4.06
C ILE A 139 -4.68 15.80 -5.42
N ALA A 140 -3.75 16.76 -5.42
CA ALA A 140 -3.34 17.53 -6.59
C ALA A 140 -2.16 16.88 -7.32
N GLY A 141 -1.30 16.15 -6.60
CA GLY A 141 -0.13 15.50 -7.18
C GLY A 141 0.70 14.79 -6.12
N ALA A 142 1.97 14.54 -6.44
CA ALA A 142 2.94 13.97 -5.52
C ALA A 142 4.28 14.72 -5.55
N VAL A 143 4.94 14.80 -4.38
CA VAL A 143 6.28 15.37 -4.19
C VAL A 143 7.24 14.22 -3.86
N PRO A 144 8.22 13.93 -4.74
CA PRO A 144 9.14 12.81 -4.54
C PRO A 144 10.16 13.10 -3.44
N PHE A 145 10.85 12.10 -2.90
CA PHE A 145 11.98 12.25 -2.01
C PHE A 145 12.91 11.04 -2.11
N ILE A 146 14.16 11.24 -1.71
CA ILE A 146 15.12 10.17 -1.45
C ILE A 146 15.80 10.44 -0.11
N SER A 147 16.04 9.39 0.66
CA SER A 147 16.77 9.50 1.92
C SER A 147 18.27 9.25 1.78
N ASN A 148 19.04 9.63 2.80
CA ASN A 148 20.34 9.02 3.03
C ASN A 148 20.21 7.51 3.33
N SER A 149 21.32 6.80 3.20
CA SER A 149 21.46 5.42 3.67
C SER A 149 22.09 5.40 5.06
N VAL A 150 21.49 4.65 5.98
CA VAL A 150 22.03 4.41 7.32
C VAL A 150 22.26 2.93 7.57
N GLN A 151 23.16 2.58 8.49
CA GLN A 151 23.47 1.20 8.84
C GLN A 151 23.62 1.07 10.35
N ALA A 152 23.14 -0.04 10.91
CA ALA A 152 23.33 -0.39 12.31
C ALA A 152 23.44 -1.90 12.51
N ALA A 153 24.15 -2.30 13.56
CA ALA A 153 24.19 -3.67 14.04
C ALA A 153 22.94 -3.96 14.89
N VAL A 154 22.13 -4.91 14.44
CA VAL A 154 20.87 -5.30 15.08
C VAL A 154 21.06 -6.52 15.96
N ASN A 155 20.59 -6.44 17.20
CA ASN A 155 20.32 -7.60 18.04
C ASN A 155 19.08 -8.33 17.52
N GLY A 156 19.30 -9.48 16.88
CA GLY A 156 18.24 -10.26 16.25
C GLY A 156 17.24 -10.86 17.23
N GLU A 157 17.64 -11.21 18.46
CA GLU A 157 16.71 -11.75 19.46
C GLU A 157 15.68 -10.70 19.88
N GLN A 158 16.13 -9.47 20.15
CA GLN A 158 15.26 -8.34 20.49
C GLN A 158 14.35 -7.97 19.31
N ALA A 159 14.90 -7.90 18.10
CA ALA A 159 14.11 -7.61 16.90
C ALA A 159 13.05 -8.69 16.63
N GLY A 160 13.42 -9.96 16.75
CA GLY A 160 12.49 -11.08 16.61
C GLY A 160 11.39 -11.07 17.67
N LYS A 161 11.67 -10.58 18.89
CA LYS A 161 10.66 -10.41 19.93
C LYS A 161 9.63 -9.34 19.56
N ILE A 162 10.08 -8.17 19.09
CA ILE A 162 9.19 -7.08 18.65
C ILE A 162 8.21 -7.58 17.59
N ARG A 163 8.72 -8.27 16.57
CA ARG A 163 7.91 -8.86 15.50
C ARG A 163 6.88 -9.85 16.02
N ARG A 164 7.30 -10.79 16.87
CA ARG A 164 6.40 -11.79 17.45
C ARG A 164 5.31 -11.13 18.31
N ASP A 165 5.67 -10.18 19.16
CA ASP A 165 4.73 -9.50 20.04
C ASP A 165 3.63 -8.79 19.22
N TYR A 166 3.99 -8.12 18.13
CA TYR A 166 3.02 -7.49 17.23
C TYR A 166 2.12 -8.53 16.52
N GLN A 167 2.70 -9.63 16.02
CA GLN A 167 1.92 -10.72 15.43
C GLN A 167 0.97 -11.39 16.44
N GLU A 168 1.32 -11.44 17.73
CA GLU A 168 0.45 -11.96 18.77
C GLU A 168 -0.75 -11.03 19.05
N LEU A 169 -0.64 -9.71 18.85
CA LEU A 169 -1.80 -8.80 18.92
C LEU A 169 -2.88 -9.21 17.91
N ALA A 170 -2.47 -9.52 16.68
CA ALA A 170 -3.32 -10.05 15.63
C ALA A 170 -3.98 -11.40 15.97
N LYS A 171 -3.34 -12.23 16.82
CA LYS A 171 -3.86 -13.56 17.23
C LYS A 171 -4.79 -13.49 18.44
N ARG A 172 -4.60 -12.53 19.36
CA ARG A 172 -5.41 -12.40 20.59
C ARG A 172 -6.84 -11.92 20.32
N THR A 173 -7.09 -11.30 19.16
CA THR A 173 -8.39 -10.71 18.81
C THR A 173 -9.34 -11.69 18.10
N VAL A 174 -9.24 -13.01 18.33
CA VAL A 174 -10.19 -13.97 17.76
C VAL A 174 -11.58 -13.77 18.37
N VAL A 175 -12.42 -13.00 17.66
CA VAL A 175 -13.75 -13.47 17.29
C VAL A 175 -14.12 -12.94 15.90
N GLN A 176 -14.06 -13.82 14.90
CA GLN A 176 -14.67 -13.61 13.56
C GLN A 176 -16.20 -13.40 13.61
N SER A 177 -16.79 -13.37 14.79
CA SER A 177 -18.18 -12.98 15.03
C SER A 177 -18.38 -11.46 15.02
N ASP A 178 -17.35 -10.65 14.82
CA ASP A 178 -17.46 -9.19 14.81
C ASP A 178 -18.21 -8.67 13.56
N CYS A 179 -18.12 -9.41 12.46
CA CYS A 179 -18.97 -9.22 11.29
C CYS A 179 -20.41 -9.66 11.57
N THR A 180 -21.22 -8.77 12.14
CA THR A 180 -22.67 -8.92 12.37
C THR A 180 -23.49 -7.87 11.61
N GLY A 181 -24.82 -8.08 11.56
CA GLY A 181 -25.76 -7.10 11.02
C GLY A 181 -25.42 -6.60 9.62
N THR A 182 -25.53 -5.28 9.42
CA THR A 182 -25.27 -4.62 8.13
C THR A 182 -23.82 -4.74 7.69
N ARG A 183 -22.85 -4.76 8.62
CA ARG A 183 -21.42 -4.97 8.29
C ARG A 183 -21.19 -6.36 7.70
N ARG A 184 -21.81 -7.39 8.28
CA ARG A 184 -21.77 -8.75 7.72
C ARG A 184 -22.33 -8.77 6.31
N THR A 185 -23.52 -8.19 6.10
CA THR A 185 -24.15 -8.13 4.79
C THR A 185 -23.25 -7.44 3.77
N ALA A 186 -22.76 -6.23 4.07
CA ALA A 186 -21.87 -5.48 3.20
C ALA A 186 -20.60 -6.27 2.84
N THR A 187 -19.92 -6.87 3.81
CA THR A 187 -18.72 -7.69 3.57
C THR A 187 -19.03 -8.91 2.69
N THR A 188 -20.11 -9.64 2.97
CA THR A 188 -20.48 -10.81 2.14
C THR A 188 -20.89 -10.44 0.72
N THR A 189 -21.59 -9.32 0.54
CA THR A 189 -21.92 -8.76 -0.78
C THR A 189 -20.65 -8.33 -1.52
N ALA A 190 -19.72 -7.66 -0.85
CA ALA A 190 -18.46 -7.23 -1.42
C ALA A 190 -17.58 -8.41 -1.85
N LEU A 191 -17.52 -9.49 -1.07
CA LEU A 191 -16.83 -10.75 -1.44
C LEU A 191 -17.46 -11.39 -2.68
N SER A 192 -18.80 -11.48 -2.74
CA SER A 192 -19.51 -12.03 -3.89
C SER A 192 -19.22 -11.22 -5.17
N ASN A 193 -19.29 -9.89 -5.08
CA ASN A 193 -18.97 -8.98 -6.17
C ASN A 193 -17.49 -9.07 -6.57
N CYS A 194 -16.57 -9.12 -5.61
CA CYS A 194 -15.13 -9.34 -5.84
C CYS A 194 -14.91 -10.62 -6.66
N ALA A 195 -15.52 -11.74 -6.28
CA ALA A 195 -15.38 -13.00 -7.00
C ALA A 195 -15.91 -12.90 -8.44
N SER A 196 -17.00 -12.17 -8.66
CA SER A 196 -17.54 -11.91 -10.00
C SER A 196 -16.58 -11.06 -10.84
N LEU A 197 -16.13 -9.92 -10.30
CA LEU A 197 -15.19 -9.00 -10.97
C LEU A 197 -13.89 -9.73 -11.33
N ALA A 198 -13.34 -10.51 -10.42
CA ALA A 198 -12.10 -11.25 -10.61
C ALA A 198 -12.23 -12.29 -11.74
N ARG A 199 -13.33 -13.05 -11.80
CA ARG A 199 -13.55 -14.00 -12.93
C ARG A 199 -13.64 -13.28 -14.27
N THR A 200 -14.41 -12.19 -14.35
CA THR A 200 -14.51 -11.37 -15.56
C THR A 200 -13.15 -10.80 -15.97
N ALA A 201 -12.37 -10.31 -15.01
CA ALA A 201 -11.05 -9.76 -15.24
C ALA A 201 -10.05 -10.82 -15.69
N ALA A 202 -10.09 -12.04 -15.14
CA ALA A 202 -9.25 -13.16 -15.58
C ALA A 202 -9.48 -13.50 -17.07
N THR A 203 -10.74 -13.55 -17.50
CA THR A 203 -11.08 -13.76 -18.92
C THR A 203 -10.62 -12.59 -19.79
N ASN A 204 -10.88 -11.35 -19.37
CA ASN A 204 -10.51 -10.17 -20.14
C ASN A 204 -8.99 -9.93 -20.19
N ALA A 205 -8.23 -10.36 -19.19
CA ALA A 205 -6.77 -10.31 -19.24
C ALA A 205 -6.22 -11.11 -20.43
N GLN A 206 -6.91 -12.19 -20.83
CA GLN A 206 -6.51 -13.01 -21.97
C GLN A 206 -6.93 -12.40 -23.32
N SER A 207 -8.10 -11.78 -23.40
CA SER A 207 -8.70 -11.32 -24.66
C SER A 207 -8.56 -9.81 -24.95
N ASN A 208 -8.51 -8.96 -23.93
CA ASN A 208 -8.55 -7.51 -24.08
C ASN A 208 -7.14 -6.87 -24.04
N ASN A 209 -6.48 -6.84 -25.20
CA ASN A 209 -5.14 -6.26 -25.34
C ASN A 209 -5.09 -4.78 -24.94
N ALA A 210 -6.12 -4.00 -25.26
CA ALA A 210 -6.14 -2.57 -24.98
C ALA A 210 -6.08 -2.30 -23.47
N LYS A 211 -6.92 -2.97 -22.69
CA LYS A 211 -6.92 -2.84 -21.22
C LYS A 211 -5.67 -3.41 -20.58
N MET A 212 -5.12 -4.50 -21.11
CA MET A 212 -3.83 -5.03 -20.64
C MET A 212 -2.69 -4.03 -20.85
N THR A 213 -2.63 -3.37 -22.02
CA THR A 213 -1.64 -2.34 -22.27
C THR A 213 -1.86 -1.10 -21.40
N GLU A 214 -3.11 -0.68 -21.18
CA GLU A 214 -3.40 0.48 -20.34
C GLU A 214 -2.95 0.28 -18.88
N TYR A 215 -3.35 -0.83 -18.25
CA TYR A 215 -3.11 -1.05 -16.83
C TYR A 215 -1.78 -1.77 -16.57
N PHE A 216 -1.39 -2.73 -17.38
CA PHE A 216 -0.17 -3.53 -17.14
C PHE A 216 0.99 -3.16 -18.07
N LYS A 217 0.79 -2.19 -18.98
CA LYS A 217 1.82 -1.72 -19.94
C LYS A 217 2.38 -2.82 -20.84
N SER A 218 1.68 -3.95 -20.93
CA SER A 218 2.05 -5.12 -21.72
C SER A 218 0.83 -6.00 -21.98
N SER A 219 0.69 -6.44 -23.23
CA SER A 219 -0.26 -7.46 -23.65
C SER A 219 0.42 -8.76 -24.07
N ALA A 220 1.69 -8.96 -23.69
CA ALA A 220 2.42 -10.19 -23.99
C ALA A 220 1.79 -11.39 -23.27
N SER A 221 1.83 -12.57 -23.90
CA SER A 221 1.20 -13.79 -23.37
C SER A 221 1.64 -14.13 -21.95
N GLY A 222 2.92 -13.91 -21.61
CA GLY A 222 3.44 -14.09 -20.25
C GLY A 222 2.74 -13.18 -19.23
N THR A 223 2.68 -11.87 -19.50
CA THR A 223 1.99 -10.90 -18.63
C THR A 223 0.51 -11.23 -18.47
N LYS A 224 -0.18 -11.56 -19.57
CA LYS A 224 -1.59 -11.96 -19.54
C LYS A 224 -1.83 -13.19 -18.67
N ASN A 225 -0.97 -14.20 -18.78
CA ASN A 225 -1.06 -15.41 -17.98
C ASN A 225 -0.85 -15.13 -16.50
N THR A 226 0.13 -14.28 -16.15
CA THR A 226 0.33 -13.82 -14.77
C THR A 226 -0.92 -13.12 -14.25
N VAL A 227 -1.45 -12.12 -14.98
CA VAL A 227 -2.61 -11.34 -14.54
C VAL A 227 -3.86 -12.22 -14.40
N ALA A 228 -4.12 -13.11 -15.36
CA ALA A 228 -5.23 -14.05 -15.28
C ALA A 228 -5.10 -15.01 -14.08
N THR A 229 -3.88 -15.48 -13.78
CA THR A 229 -3.61 -16.34 -12.62
C THR A 229 -3.90 -15.62 -11.31
N VAL A 230 -3.45 -14.36 -11.18
CA VAL A 230 -3.74 -13.55 -9.99
C VAL A 230 -5.24 -13.35 -9.81
N PHE A 231 -5.98 -13.00 -10.86
CA PHE A 231 -7.44 -12.87 -10.77
C PHE A 231 -8.15 -14.19 -10.44
N ASN A 232 -7.68 -15.33 -10.94
CA ASN A 232 -8.21 -16.63 -10.55
C ASN A 232 -7.98 -16.92 -9.06
N ASN A 233 -6.80 -16.59 -8.53
CA ASN A 233 -6.49 -16.71 -7.10
C ASN A 233 -7.40 -15.81 -6.26
N ILE A 234 -7.62 -14.56 -6.69
CA ILE A 234 -8.57 -13.63 -6.04
C ILE A 234 -9.98 -14.23 -6.06
N ALA A 235 -10.45 -14.73 -7.20
CA ALA A 235 -11.78 -15.32 -7.32
C ALA A 235 -11.97 -16.53 -6.40
N SER A 236 -10.91 -17.31 -6.18
CA SER A 236 -10.90 -18.42 -5.22
C SER A 236 -11.04 -17.93 -3.78
N GLN A 237 -10.24 -16.93 -3.36
CA GLN A 237 -10.29 -16.37 -2.00
C GLN A 237 -11.61 -15.64 -1.72
N CYS A 238 -12.10 -14.82 -2.67
CA CYS A 238 -13.40 -14.14 -2.55
C CYS A 238 -14.60 -15.10 -2.64
N GLY A 239 -14.40 -16.31 -3.18
CA GLY A 239 -15.46 -17.30 -3.41
C GLY A 239 -15.88 -18.09 -2.17
N SER A 240 -15.21 -17.92 -1.03
CA SER A 240 -15.55 -18.59 0.23
C SER A 240 -15.57 -17.63 1.41
N THR A 241 -16.52 -17.84 2.31
CA THR A 241 -16.63 -17.11 3.59
C THR A 241 -16.32 -18.00 4.80
N THR A 242 -16.01 -19.27 4.58
CA THR A 242 -15.83 -20.28 5.65
C THR A 242 -14.58 -21.15 5.46
N SER A 243 -13.87 -20.97 4.35
CA SER A 243 -12.62 -21.64 4.03
C SER A 243 -11.71 -20.67 3.27
N GLY A 244 -10.43 -20.99 3.16
CA GLY A 244 -9.43 -20.09 2.61
C GLY A 244 -8.23 -19.96 3.54
N SER A 245 -7.19 -19.28 3.07
CA SER A 245 -5.95 -19.06 3.82
C SER A 245 -5.95 -17.75 4.59
N SER A 246 -6.92 -16.86 4.36
CA SER A 246 -7.03 -15.57 5.03
C SER A 246 -8.14 -15.52 6.09
N ARG A 247 -7.98 -14.59 7.04
CA ARG A 247 -9.04 -14.22 7.99
C ARG A 247 -9.49 -12.80 7.73
N TYR A 248 -10.81 -12.59 7.80
CA TYR A 248 -11.44 -11.33 7.45
C TYR A 248 -12.15 -10.71 8.66
N TYR A 249 -11.92 -9.44 8.96
CA TYR A 249 -12.53 -8.76 10.10
C TYR A 249 -13.31 -7.52 9.64
N CYS A 250 -14.35 -7.17 10.40
CA CYS A 250 -15.18 -5.98 10.19
C CYS A 250 -14.93 -4.89 11.26
N THR A 251 -13.90 -5.09 12.07
CA THR A 251 -13.45 -4.25 13.16
C THR A 251 -11.94 -4.18 13.14
N ASP A 252 -11.39 -3.02 13.46
CA ASP A 252 -9.96 -2.80 13.55
C ASP A 252 -9.34 -3.64 14.68
N ILE A 253 -8.37 -4.48 14.33
CA ILE A 253 -7.69 -5.38 15.27
C ILE A 253 -6.23 -4.98 15.53
N LEU A 254 -5.71 -4.00 14.81
CA LEU A 254 -4.31 -3.53 14.90
C LEU A 254 -4.19 -2.01 15.03
N SER A 255 -5.30 -1.30 15.26
CA SER A 255 -5.35 0.16 15.37
C SER A 255 -4.83 0.87 14.12
N ALA A 256 -5.10 0.28 12.95
CA ALA A 256 -4.62 0.78 11.65
C ALA A 256 -5.71 1.50 10.83
N CYS A 257 -6.96 1.53 11.31
CA CYS A 257 -8.06 2.22 10.66
C CYS A 257 -8.10 3.71 11.04
N SER A 258 -7.09 4.45 10.57
CA SER A 258 -7.01 5.92 10.71
C SER A 258 -7.87 6.63 9.65
N SER A 259 -7.89 7.98 9.69
CA SER A 259 -8.65 8.77 8.71
C SER A 259 -8.20 8.46 7.28
N GLY A 260 -9.18 8.31 6.39
CA GLY A 260 -8.96 7.94 5.00
C GLY A 260 -8.70 6.45 4.74
N VAL A 261 -8.43 5.61 5.74
CA VAL A 261 -8.21 4.16 5.50
C VAL A 261 -9.54 3.45 5.27
N LEU A 262 -9.68 2.81 4.11
CA LEU A 262 -10.83 2.01 3.73
C LEU A 262 -10.68 0.58 4.25
N ALA A 263 -9.52 -0.03 4.06
CA ALA A 263 -9.23 -1.38 4.52
C ALA A 263 -7.73 -1.57 4.68
N TYR A 264 -7.34 -2.70 5.27
CA TYR A 264 -5.94 -3.11 5.29
C TYR A 264 -5.78 -4.63 5.26
N THR A 265 -4.60 -5.07 4.83
CA THR A 265 -4.12 -6.45 4.89
C THR A 265 -2.83 -6.52 5.69
N TYR A 266 -2.73 -7.51 6.58
CA TYR A 266 -1.49 -7.88 7.24
C TYR A 266 -0.95 -9.20 6.64
N PRO A 267 -0.03 -9.15 5.66
CA PRO A 267 0.42 -10.32 4.92
C PRO A 267 1.08 -11.37 5.82
N ALA A 268 1.85 -10.95 6.83
CA ALA A 268 2.53 -11.85 7.76
C ALA A 268 1.60 -12.85 8.45
N THR A 269 0.32 -12.50 8.65
CA THR A 269 -0.67 -13.38 9.31
C THR A 269 -1.89 -13.67 8.42
N SER A 270 -1.85 -13.24 7.15
CA SER A 270 -2.97 -13.38 6.19
C SER A 270 -4.29 -12.85 6.73
N GLN A 271 -4.26 -11.69 7.38
CA GLN A 271 -5.46 -11.05 7.92
C GLN A 271 -5.86 -9.86 7.07
N MET A 272 -7.16 -9.65 6.90
CA MET A 272 -7.73 -8.53 6.16
C MET A 272 -8.80 -7.88 7.01
N VAL A 273 -8.92 -6.56 6.93
CA VAL A 273 -9.82 -5.78 7.77
C VAL A 273 -10.50 -4.70 6.96
N ASN A 274 -11.83 -4.64 7.05
CA ASN A 274 -12.59 -3.48 6.60
C ASN A 274 -12.65 -2.43 7.71
N CYS A 275 -12.14 -1.25 7.44
CA CYS A 275 -12.20 -0.12 8.35
C CYS A 275 -13.59 0.53 8.37
N PRO A 276 -13.92 1.36 9.38
CA PRO A 276 -15.24 2.00 9.46
C PRO A 276 -15.65 2.74 8.16
N LEU A 277 -14.69 3.40 7.50
CA LEU A 277 -14.92 4.15 6.26
C LEU A 277 -15.35 3.26 5.08
N PHE A 278 -14.96 1.98 5.05
CA PHE A 278 -15.49 1.03 4.05
C PHE A 278 -17.00 0.89 4.14
N PHE A 279 -17.55 0.89 5.35
CA PHE A 279 -18.98 0.69 5.57
C PHE A 279 -19.78 1.98 5.42
N SER A 280 -19.22 3.12 5.84
CA SER A 280 -19.93 4.42 5.83
C SER A 280 -19.70 5.23 4.55
N GLY A 281 -18.56 5.07 3.89
CA GLY A 281 -18.12 5.92 2.79
C GLY A 281 -18.15 5.28 1.40
N LEU A 282 -18.26 3.94 1.31
CA LEU A 282 -18.24 3.24 0.03
C LEU A 282 -19.60 2.65 -0.35
N THR A 283 -19.96 2.77 -1.63
CA THR A 283 -21.05 2.01 -2.23
C THR A 283 -20.64 0.54 -2.42
N ALA A 284 -21.62 -0.36 -2.58
CA ALA A 284 -21.34 -1.79 -2.76
C ALA A 284 -20.54 -2.10 -4.05
N LEU A 285 -20.86 -1.42 -5.15
CA LEU A 285 -20.24 -1.58 -6.46
C LEU A 285 -20.62 -0.38 -7.36
N SER A 286 -19.64 0.31 -7.93
CA SER A 286 -19.83 1.55 -8.69
C SER A 286 -19.64 1.36 -10.19
N ARG A 287 -20.47 2.06 -10.98
CA ARG A 287 -20.32 2.17 -12.45
C ARG A 287 -19.56 3.44 -12.87
N THR A 288 -19.18 4.29 -11.92
CA THR A 288 -18.36 5.47 -12.20
C THR A 288 -16.92 5.04 -12.43
N CYS A 289 -16.33 5.42 -13.56
CA CYS A 289 -14.95 5.05 -13.89
C CYS A 289 -13.96 5.40 -12.79
N HIS A 290 -13.15 4.42 -12.43
CA HIS A 290 -12.05 4.51 -11.46
C HIS A 290 -12.51 4.84 -10.03
N ALA A 291 -13.81 4.79 -9.74
CA ALA A 291 -14.33 4.98 -8.40
C ALA A 291 -13.92 3.83 -7.47
N GLN A 292 -13.76 4.16 -6.19
CA GLN A 292 -13.57 3.18 -5.13
C GLN A 292 -14.94 2.71 -4.63
N ASP A 293 -15.07 1.41 -4.40
CA ASP A 293 -16.25 0.79 -3.84
C ASP A 293 -15.87 -0.40 -2.97
N GLN A 294 -16.85 -1.03 -2.32
CA GLN A 294 -16.60 -2.13 -1.40
C GLN A 294 -16.00 -3.35 -2.12
N ALA A 295 -16.52 -3.70 -3.30
CA ALA A 295 -16.05 -4.88 -4.04
C ALA A 295 -14.60 -4.75 -4.52
N THR A 296 -14.26 -3.57 -5.06
CA THR A 296 -12.92 -3.24 -5.54
C THR A 296 -11.94 -3.06 -4.39
N THR A 297 -12.38 -2.57 -3.23
CA THR A 297 -11.57 -2.53 -2.01
C THR A 297 -11.24 -3.93 -1.51
N VAL A 298 -12.21 -4.86 -1.45
CA VAL A 298 -11.93 -6.26 -1.12
C VAL A 298 -10.93 -6.87 -2.12
N LEU A 299 -11.13 -6.64 -3.42
CA LEU A 299 -10.24 -7.14 -4.47
C LEU A 299 -8.80 -6.63 -4.30
N HIS A 300 -8.62 -5.34 -4.03
CA HIS A 300 -7.33 -4.72 -3.73
C HIS A 300 -6.63 -5.47 -2.60
N GLU A 301 -7.30 -5.60 -1.46
CA GLU A 301 -6.74 -6.24 -0.28
C GLU A 301 -6.38 -7.72 -0.53
N MET A 302 -7.18 -8.45 -1.32
CA MET A 302 -6.87 -9.83 -1.68
C MET A 302 -5.54 -9.95 -2.41
N THR A 303 -5.13 -8.95 -3.19
CA THR A 303 -3.86 -9.00 -3.94
C THR A 303 -2.63 -8.97 -3.02
N HIS A 304 -2.74 -8.37 -1.83
CA HIS A 304 -1.66 -8.30 -0.83
C HIS A 304 -1.40 -9.63 -0.13
N LEU A 305 -2.37 -10.56 -0.14
CA LEU A 305 -2.15 -11.89 0.39
C LEU A 305 -1.03 -12.58 -0.39
N THR A 306 -0.05 -13.12 0.32
CA THR A 306 1.07 -13.87 -0.28
C THR A 306 0.59 -15.10 -1.03
N SER A 307 -0.52 -15.71 -0.59
CA SER A 307 -1.19 -16.82 -1.29
C SER A 307 -1.86 -16.42 -2.61
N VAL A 308 -2.01 -15.12 -2.88
CA VAL A 308 -2.59 -14.60 -4.13
C VAL A 308 -1.49 -14.06 -5.04
N LYS A 309 -0.78 -13.02 -4.58
CA LYS A 309 0.34 -12.41 -5.32
C LYS A 309 1.37 -11.71 -4.44
N GLY A 310 0.95 -11.17 -3.29
CA GLY A 310 1.81 -10.34 -2.44
C GLY A 310 2.17 -9.01 -3.09
N THR A 311 1.18 -8.30 -3.65
CA THR A 311 1.38 -6.97 -4.25
C THR A 311 1.82 -5.93 -3.21
N SER A 312 2.44 -4.85 -3.70
CA SER A 312 2.77 -3.64 -2.95
C SER A 312 1.83 -2.49 -3.34
N ASP A 313 1.84 -1.41 -2.55
CA ASP A 313 1.16 -0.15 -2.84
C ASP A 313 2.12 0.95 -3.33
N TYR A 314 3.43 0.76 -3.19
CA TYR A 314 4.45 1.75 -3.56
C TYR A 314 4.20 3.18 -3.04
N GLY A 315 3.42 3.32 -1.95
CA GLY A 315 3.07 4.62 -1.37
C GLY A 315 2.09 5.46 -2.19
N GLY A 316 1.34 4.89 -3.14
CA GLY A 316 0.40 5.66 -3.95
C GLY A 316 -0.83 4.89 -4.43
N TYR A 317 -1.87 5.62 -4.83
CA TYR A 317 -3.19 5.06 -5.12
C TYR A 317 -3.87 5.78 -6.29
N GLY A 318 -4.83 5.10 -6.91
CA GLY A 318 -5.68 5.66 -7.95
C GLY A 318 -5.07 5.62 -9.35
N TYR A 319 -5.88 6.03 -10.33
CA TYR A 319 -5.58 5.83 -11.75
C TYR A 319 -4.33 6.58 -12.23
N ASN A 320 -4.14 7.82 -11.78
CA ASN A 320 -2.96 8.61 -12.17
C ASN A 320 -1.66 7.99 -11.66
N PHE A 321 -1.66 7.44 -10.44
CA PHE A 321 -0.50 6.75 -9.89
C PHE A 321 -0.20 5.44 -10.66
N VAL A 322 -1.23 4.63 -10.95
CA VAL A 322 -1.04 3.41 -11.77
C VAL A 322 -0.47 3.75 -13.16
N ARG A 323 -0.82 4.91 -13.73
CA ARG A 323 -0.25 5.35 -15.01
C ARG A 323 1.22 5.72 -14.91
N SER A 324 1.68 6.29 -13.80
CA SER A 324 3.09 6.73 -13.64
C SER A 324 4.07 5.59 -13.38
N LEU A 325 3.61 4.45 -12.87
CA LEU A 325 4.46 3.29 -12.55
C LEU A 325 5.15 2.68 -13.79
N SER A 326 6.15 1.83 -13.61
CA SER A 326 6.68 0.97 -14.69
C SER A 326 5.78 -0.26 -14.93
N ALA A 327 6.04 -1.03 -15.99
CA ALA A 327 5.31 -2.27 -16.27
C ALA A 327 5.49 -3.32 -15.15
N SER A 328 6.72 -3.46 -14.64
CA SER A 328 7.05 -4.40 -13.56
C SER A 328 6.38 -4.00 -12.25
N GLN A 329 6.38 -2.70 -11.90
CA GLN A 329 5.66 -2.17 -10.75
C GLN A 329 4.16 -2.40 -10.90
N ASN A 330 3.56 -2.12 -12.07
CA ASN A 330 2.13 -2.34 -12.28
C ASN A 330 1.72 -3.80 -12.12
N LEU A 331 2.56 -4.74 -12.57
CA LEU A 331 2.31 -6.17 -12.35
C LEU A 331 2.34 -6.57 -10.86
N ASN A 332 2.97 -5.75 -10.01
CA ASN A 332 3.09 -5.96 -8.58
C ASN A 332 2.32 -4.95 -7.73
N HIS A 333 1.44 -4.14 -8.31
CA HIS A 333 0.72 -3.08 -7.62
C HIS A 333 -0.77 -3.41 -7.46
N ALA A 334 -1.30 -3.33 -6.24
CA ALA A 334 -2.66 -3.77 -5.91
C ALA A 334 -3.74 -3.01 -6.68
N ASP A 335 -3.56 -1.69 -6.84
CA ASP A 335 -4.52 -0.84 -7.53
C ASP A 335 -4.57 -1.04 -9.04
N THR A 336 -3.51 -1.60 -9.63
CA THR A 336 -3.50 -1.94 -11.05
C THR A 336 -4.54 -3.03 -11.35
N TYR A 337 -4.58 -4.09 -10.54
CA TYR A 337 -5.58 -5.16 -10.66
C TYR A 337 -6.99 -4.64 -10.37
N THR A 338 -7.10 -3.79 -9.35
CA THR A 338 -8.37 -3.22 -8.91
C THR A 338 -8.99 -2.34 -9.99
N LEU A 339 -8.22 -1.39 -10.53
CA LEU A 339 -8.69 -0.49 -11.58
C LEU A 339 -8.90 -1.19 -12.91
N PHE A 340 -8.11 -2.22 -13.24
CA PHE A 340 -8.39 -3.06 -14.41
C PHE A 340 -9.76 -3.72 -14.31
N ALA A 341 -10.08 -4.36 -13.17
CA ALA A 341 -11.38 -5.00 -12.96
C ALA A 341 -12.53 -3.99 -12.90
N GLN A 342 -12.31 -2.85 -12.25
CA GLN A 342 -13.29 -1.78 -12.12
C GLN A 342 -13.64 -1.16 -13.48
N ALA A 343 -12.64 -0.87 -14.32
CA ALA A 343 -12.85 -0.28 -15.64
C ALA A 343 -13.67 -1.20 -16.55
N LEU A 344 -13.33 -2.50 -16.57
CA LEU A 344 -14.12 -3.52 -17.27
C LEU A 344 -15.59 -3.54 -16.83
N TYR A 345 -15.85 -3.39 -15.52
CA TYR A 345 -17.21 -3.34 -14.99
C TYR A 345 -17.93 -2.02 -15.33
N ALA A 346 -17.23 -0.89 -15.23
CA ALA A 346 -17.79 0.43 -15.52
C ALA A 346 -17.98 0.68 -17.03
N GLY A 347 -17.32 -0.09 -17.89
CA GLY A 347 -17.38 0.10 -19.35
C GLY A 347 -16.53 1.26 -19.83
N CYS A 348 -15.45 1.56 -19.09
CA CYS A 348 -14.35 2.38 -19.56
C CYS A 348 -13.11 1.52 -19.71
#